data_AF-A0A2V5NEM3-F1
#
_entry.id   AF-A0A2V5NEM3-F1
#
_cell.length_a   1.000
_cell.length_b   1.000
_cell.length_c   1.000
_cell.angle_alpha   90.00
_cell.angle_beta   90.00
_cell.angle_gamma   90.00
#
_symmetry.space_group_name_H-M   'P 1'
#
loop_
_entity.id
_entity.type
_entity.pdbx_description
1 polymer ?
#
loop_
_entity_poly.entity_id
_entity_poly.type
_entity_poly.pdbx_seq_one_letter_code
_entity_poly.pdbx_strand_id
1 'polypeptide(L)'
;MRWAAFIVLLLAVGFSLPSATAGETPWSFRPIGKPAPPIPRNPEWVKNSIDTFTVAKLEQNGLTPAPVANKLTLLRRVYFDLIGLPPTPEDIEAFTADKGTDAFSRLI
;
A
#
# COMPACT_ATOMS: atom_id res chain seq x y z
N MET A 1 -32.37 -47.38 43.98
CA MET A 1 -30.91 -47.32 43.69
C MET A 1 -30.67 -47.50 42.19
N ARG A 2 -30.72 -46.42 41.40
CA ARG A 2 -30.41 -46.41 39.94
C ARG A 2 -29.87 -45.05 39.48
N TRP A 3 -28.96 -44.44 40.27
CA TRP A 3 -28.40 -43.10 39.99
C TRP A 3 -26.87 -43.13 39.80
N ALA A 4 -26.24 -44.31 39.75
CA ALA A 4 -24.79 -44.44 39.61
C ALA A 4 -24.32 -44.72 38.16
N ALA A 5 -25.24 -44.95 37.20
CA ALA A 5 -24.88 -45.31 35.83
C ALA A 5 -24.69 -44.13 34.88
N PHE A 6 -24.91 -42.89 35.33
CA PHE A 6 -24.84 -41.70 34.45
C PHE A 6 -23.53 -40.91 34.56
N ILE A 7 -22.62 -41.27 35.48
CA ILE A 7 -21.40 -40.48 35.76
C ILE A 7 -20.13 -41.04 35.09
N VAL A 8 -20.15 -42.27 34.57
CA VAL A 8 -18.93 -42.91 34.02
C VAL A 8 -18.88 -42.94 32.49
N LEU A 9 -19.95 -42.55 31.78
CA LEU A 9 -19.94 -42.43 30.31
C LEU A 9 -19.66 -40.99 29.82
N LEU A 10 -18.89 -40.22 30.58
CA LEU A 10 -18.52 -38.83 30.27
C LEU A 10 -16.99 -38.64 30.30
N LEU A 11 -16.25 -39.67 29.89
CA LEU A 11 -14.77 -39.70 29.86
C LEU A 11 -14.21 -40.29 28.56
N ALA A 12 -14.93 -40.12 27.44
CA ALA A 12 -14.41 -40.44 26.11
C ALA A 12 -14.73 -39.36 25.07
N VAL A 13 -15.17 -38.17 25.50
CA VAL A 13 -15.06 -36.99 24.63
C VAL A 13 -13.62 -36.54 24.74
N GLY A 14 -12.78 -37.00 23.82
CA GLY A 14 -11.45 -36.45 23.64
C GLY A 14 -11.59 -34.94 23.47
N PHE A 15 -11.31 -34.20 24.54
CA PHE A 15 -11.14 -32.76 24.46
C PHE A 15 -9.83 -32.54 23.72
N SER A 16 -9.89 -32.55 22.40
CA SER A 16 -8.82 -32.04 21.57
C SER A 16 -8.71 -30.56 21.91
N LEU A 17 -7.73 -30.21 22.76
CA LEU A 17 -7.28 -28.84 22.85
C LEU A 17 -7.00 -28.41 21.41
N PRO A 18 -7.51 -27.26 20.94
CA PRO A 18 -7.09 -26.75 19.64
C PRO A 18 -5.57 -26.72 19.70
N SER A 19 -4.92 -27.58 18.91
CA SER A 19 -3.49 -27.43 18.70
C SER A 19 -3.32 -25.98 18.26
N ALA A 20 -2.44 -25.23 18.94
CA ALA A 20 -2.00 -23.95 18.43
C ALA A 20 -1.63 -24.22 16.98
N THR A 21 -2.45 -23.71 16.05
CA THR A 21 -2.21 -23.86 14.62
C THR A 21 -0.77 -23.45 14.44
N ALA A 22 0.10 -24.34 13.95
CA ALA A 22 1.47 -24.00 13.63
C ALA A 22 1.39 -22.72 12.78
N GLY A 23 1.66 -21.59 13.42
CA GLY A 23 1.13 -20.31 12.99
C GLY A 23 1.70 -20.00 11.63
N GLU A 24 0.86 -19.59 10.68
CA GLU A 24 1.36 -19.08 9.42
C GLU A 24 2.46 -18.06 9.70
N THR A 25 3.63 -18.24 9.07
CA THR A 25 4.72 -17.27 9.19
C THR A 25 4.18 -15.89 8.83
N PRO A 26 4.24 -14.90 9.74
CA PRO A 26 3.74 -13.56 9.45
C PRO A 26 4.43 -13.01 8.20
N TRP A 27 3.71 -12.22 7.40
CA TRP A 27 4.17 -11.76 6.09
C TRP A 27 5.55 -11.11 6.12
N SER A 28 5.90 -10.44 7.24
CA SER A 28 7.19 -9.75 7.45
C SER A 28 8.38 -10.70 7.63
N PHE A 29 8.15 -11.98 7.94
CA PHE A 29 9.19 -13.01 8.12
C PHE A 29 9.29 -13.96 6.93
N ARG A 30 8.51 -13.72 5.86
CA ARG A 30 8.61 -14.51 4.62
C ARG A 30 9.78 -13.99 3.77
N PRO A 31 10.51 -14.88 3.06
CA PRO A 31 11.60 -14.44 2.18
C PRO A 31 11.08 -13.56 1.05
N ILE A 32 11.83 -12.52 0.70
CA ILE A 32 11.48 -11.57 -0.37
C ILE A 32 11.91 -12.16 -1.73
N GLY A 33 10.94 -12.36 -2.64
CA GLY A 33 11.22 -12.70 -4.04
C GLY A 33 11.65 -11.47 -4.86
N LYS A 34 12.47 -11.68 -5.90
CA LYS A 34 12.87 -10.64 -6.86
C LYS A 34 12.24 -10.92 -8.23
N PRO A 35 10.96 -10.56 -8.45
CA PRO A 35 10.32 -10.76 -9.74
C PRO A 35 10.96 -9.88 -10.82
N ALA A 36 10.99 -10.37 -12.06
CA ALA A 36 11.39 -9.56 -13.20
C ALA A 36 10.35 -8.45 -13.46
N PRO A 37 10.77 -7.18 -13.67
CA PRO A 37 9.84 -6.11 -14.00
C PRO A 37 9.12 -6.39 -15.34
N PRO A 38 7.80 -6.17 -15.43
CA PRO A 38 7.09 -6.24 -16.69
C PRO A 38 7.52 -5.11 -17.63
N ILE A 39 7.34 -5.30 -18.94
CA ILE A 39 7.59 -4.26 -19.94
C ILE A 39 6.23 -3.61 -20.28
N PRO A 40 5.94 -2.40 -19.80
CA PRO A 40 4.70 -1.70 -20.11
C PRO A 40 4.69 -1.21 -21.57
N ARG A 41 3.50 -1.08 -22.17
CA ARG A 41 3.33 -0.53 -23.52
C ARG A 41 3.52 0.98 -23.54
N ASN A 42 3.14 1.69 -22.47
CA ASN A 42 3.35 3.12 -22.32
C ASN A 42 4.43 3.41 -21.25
N PRO A 43 5.70 3.63 -21.64
CA PRO A 43 6.78 3.87 -20.70
C PRO A 43 6.81 5.31 -20.14
N GLU A 44 6.00 6.25 -20.64
CA GLU A 44 6.08 7.66 -20.23
C GLU A 44 5.85 7.88 -18.73
N TRP A 45 5.06 7.00 -18.10
CA TRP A 45 4.75 7.04 -16.67
C TRP A 45 5.77 6.31 -15.78
N VAL A 46 6.76 5.65 -16.38
CA VAL A 46 7.76 4.86 -15.66
C VAL A 46 8.94 5.76 -15.28
N LYS A 47 9.03 6.16 -14.02
CA LYS A 47 10.18 6.92 -13.48
C LYS A 47 11.21 6.02 -12.83
N ASN A 48 10.78 4.88 -12.31
CA ASN A 48 11.64 3.86 -11.70
C ASN A 48 11.15 2.44 -12.06
N SER A 49 11.93 1.42 -11.68
CA SER A 49 11.61 0.02 -11.99
C SER A 49 10.33 -0.50 -11.32
N ILE A 50 9.90 0.10 -10.20
CA ILE A 50 8.68 -0.28 -9.47
C ILE A 50 7.44 0.21 -10.21
N ASP A 51 7.50 1.39 -10.84
CA ASP A 51 6.37 1.97 -11.58
C ASP A 51 5.91 1.06 -12.74
N THR A 52 6.82 0.25 -13.29
CA THR A 52 6.51 -0.72 -14.35
C THR A 52 5.38 -1.68 -13.95
N PHE A 53 5.35 -2.12 -12.69
CA PHE A 53 4.32 -3.04 -12.19
C PHE A 53 2.95 -2.35 -12.15
N THR A 54 2.91 -1.08 -11.73
CA THR A 54 1.68 -0.28 -11.68
C THR A 54 1.15 -0.02 -13.09
N VAL A 55 2.00 0.45 -14.00
CA VAL A 55 1.60 0.74 -15.38
C VAL A 55 1.13 -0.53 -16.09
N ALA A 56 1.88 -1.64 -15.95
CA ALA A 56 1.48 -2.92 -16.52
C ALA A 56 0.11 -3.38 -15.98
N LYS A 57 -0.16 -3.18 -14.68
CA LYS A 57 -1.46 -3.53 -14.10
C LYS A 57 -2.58 -2.64 -14.62
N LEU A 58 -2.36 -1.33 -14.75
CA LEU A 58 -3.35 -0.42 -15.34
C LEU A 58 -3.68 -0.84 -16.78
N GLU A 59 -2.66 -1.10 -17.58
CA GLU A 59 -2.80 -1.54 -18.97
C GLU A 59 -3.55 -2.87 -19.12
N GLN A 60 -3.30 -3.84 -18.24
CA GLN A 60 -4.03 -5.11 -18.20
C GLN A 60 -5.53 -4.92 -17.94
N ASN A 61 -5.90 -3.88 -17.20
CA ASN A 61 -7.28 -3.53 -16.90
C ASN A 61 -7.88 -2.53 -17.91
N GLY A 62 -7.16 -2.19 -19.00
CA GLY A 62 -7.61 -1.20 -19.97
C GLY A 62 -7.66 0.23 -19.42
N LEU A 63 -6.92 0.52 -18.35
CA LEU A 63 -6.84 1.83 -17.72
C LEU A 63 -5.56 2.55 -18.13
N THR A 64 -5.61 3.87 -18.10
CA THR A 64 -4.44 4.76 -18.27
C THR A 64 -4.16 5.51 -16.97
N PRO A 65 -2.89 5.86 -16.69
CA PRO A 65 -2.57 6.73 -15.57
C PRO A 65 -3.32 8.07 -15.64
N ALA A 66 -3.73 8.60 -14.49
CA ALA A 66 -4.36 9.91 -14.41
C ALA A 66 -3.35 11.03 -14.66
N PRO A 67 -3.71 12.14 -15.31
CA PRO A 67 -2.79 13.24 -15.56
C PRO A 67 -2.22 13.81 -14.26
N VAL A 68 -1.01 14.37 -14.34
CA VAL A 68 -0.39 15.06 -13.21
C VAL A 68 -1.26 16.24 -12.78
N ALA A 69 -1.48 16.37 -11.48
CA ALA A 69 -2.28 17.46 -10.93
C ALA A 69 -1.61 18.83 -11.19
N ASN A 70 -2.41 19.90 -11.24
CA ASN A 70 -1.85 21.24 -11.39
C ASN A 70 -0.98 21.63 -10.17
N LYS A 71 -0.10 22.61 -10.37
CA LYS A 71 0.86 23.05 -9.34
C LYS A 71 0.22 23.37 -8.00
N LEU A 72 -0.85 24.17 -8.00
CA LEU A 72 -1.51 24.59 -6.76
C LEU A 72 -2.10 23.41 -5.99
N THR A 73 -2.63 22.42 -6.70
CA THR A 73 -3.14 21.17 -6.11
C THR A 73 -2.01 20.35 -5.51
N LEU A 74 -0.86 20.23 -6.19
CA LEU A 74 0.31 19.52 -5.69
C LEU A 74 0.88 20.18 -4.43
N LEU A 75 1.05 21.51 -4.46
CA LEU A 75 1.54 22.29 -3.33
C LEU A 75 0.63 22.11 -2.11
N ARG A 76 -0.68 22.27 -2.29
CA ARG A 76 -1.64 22.11 -1.19
C ARG A 76 -1.61 20.70 -0.60
N ARG A 77 -1.52 19.66 -1.44
CA ARG A 77 -1.45 18.26 -0.96
C ARG A 77 -0.22 18.04 -0.10
N VAL A 78 0.96 18.42 -0.58
CA VAL A 78 2.21 18.18 0.15
C VAL A 78 2.28 18.96 1.46
N TYR A 79 1.73 20.19 1.49
CA TYR A 79 1.63 20.98 2.71
C TYR A 79 0.74 20.30 3.76
N PHE A 80 -0.44 19.81 3.37
CA PHE A 80 -1.29 19.07 4.29
C PHE A 80 -0.68 17.73 4.72
N ASP A 81 -0.02 17.02 3.82
CA ASP A 81 0.55 15.70 4.12
C ASP A 81 1.78 15.79 5.03
N LEU A 82 2.65 16.80 4.82
CA LEU A 82 3.91 16.94 5.58
C LEU A 82 3.81 17.88 6.79
N ILE A 83 3.08 18.99 6.66
CA ILE A 83 3.02 20.06 7.67
C ILE A 83 1.67 20.05 8.40
N GLY A 84 0.59 19.62 7.74
CA GLY A 84 -0.77 19.65 8.29
C GLY A 84 -1.46 21.01 8.23
N LEU A 85 -0.82 22.02 7.64
CA LEU A 85 -1.33 23.38 7.48
C LEU A 85 -1.38 23.74 5.98
N PRO A 86 -2.27 24.66 5.56
CA PRO A 86 -2.26 25.15 4.19
C PRO A 86 -1.00 25.99 3.90
N PRO A 87 -0.56 26.08 2.63
CA PRO A 87 0.53 26.95 2.22
C PRO A 87 0.17 28.43 2.40
N THR A 88 1.18 29.28 2.66
CA THR A 88 0.97 30.73 2.71
C THR A 88 0.83 31.31 1.29
N PRO A 89 0.29 32.53 1.13
CA PRO A 89 0.26 33.20 -0.18
C PRO A 89 1.66 33.30 -0.82
N GLU A 90 2.69 33.59 -0.02
CA GLU A 90 4.07 33.71 -0.50
C GLU A 90 4.61 32.37 -1.03
N ASP A 91 4.29 31.25 -0.37
CA ASP A 91 4.65 29.91 -0.83
C ASP A 91 3.99 29.56 -2.16
N ILE A 92 2.71 29.94 -2.32
CA ILE A 92 1.96 29.73 -3.56
C ILE A 92 2.59 30.52 -4.71
N GLU A 93 2.92 31.79 -4.48
CA GLU A 93 3.56 32.64 -5.48
C GLU A 93 4.94 32.09 -5.89
N ALA A 94 5.79 31.76 -4.92
CA ALA A 94 7.12 31.21 -5.15
C ALA A 94 7.06 29.91 -5.99
N PHE A 95 6.20 28.97 -5.61
CA PHE A 95 6.09 27.69 -6.32
C PHE A 95 5.45 27.82 -7.71
N THR A 96 4.45 28.70 -7.85
CA THR A 96 3.78 28.92 -9.13
C THR A 96 4.71 29.58 -10.13
N ALA A 97 5.54 30.52 -9.67
CA ALA A 97 6.55 31.21 -10.47
C ALA A 97 7.72 30.31 -10.93
N ASP A 98 8.06 29.26 -10.18
CA ASP A 98 9.17 28.36 -10.52
C ASP A 98 8.86 27.46 -11.73
N LYS A 99 9.41 27.79 -12.91
CA LYS A 99 9.18 27.01 -14.15
C LYS A 99 10.13 25.81 -14.30
N GLY A 100 10.94 25.51 -13.29
CA GLY A 100 11.84 24.36 -13.30
C GLY A 100 11.08 23.04 -13.41
N THR A 101 11.59 22.11 -14.22
CA THR A 101 11.03 20.75 -14.34
C THR A 101 11.17 19.93 -13.06
N ASP A 102 12.03 20.37 -12.15
CA ASP A 102 12.34 19.76 -10.85
C ASP A 102 11.73 20.53 -9.66
N ALA A 103 10.93 21.58 -9.91
CA ALA A 103 10.44 22.49 -8.86
C ALA A 103 9.69 21.75 -7.75
N PHE A 104 8.87 20.75 -8.10
CA PHE A 104 8.17 19.93 -7.11
C PHE A 104 9.11 19.05 -6.28
N SER A 105 10.18 18.53 -6.89
CA SER A 105 11.17 17.72 -6.19
C SER A 105 12.04 18.55 -5.23
N ARG A 106 12.31 19.82 -5.54
CA ARG A 106 13.05 20.72 -4.62
C ARG A 106 12.23 21.16 -3.41
N LEU A 107 10.91 21.00 -3.46
CA LEU A 107 10.02 21.32 -2.35
C LEU A 107 10.02 20.23 -1.25
N ILE A 108 10.46 19.01 -1.57
CA ILE A 108 10.41 17.82 -0.69
C ILE A 108 11.79 17.28 -0.32
#